data_AF-A0A7J3QHD5-F1
#
_entry.id   AF-A0A7J3QHD5-F1
#
_cell.length_a   1.000
_cell.length_b   1.000
_cell.length_c   1.000
_cell.angle_alpha   90.00
_cell.angle_beta   90.00
_cell.angle_gamma   90.00
#
_symmetry.space_group_name_H-M   'P 1'
#
loop_
_entity.id
_entity.type
_entity.pdbx_description
1 polymer ?
#
loop_
_entity_poly.entity_id
_entity_poly.type
_entity_poly.pdbx_seq_one_letter_code
_entity_poly.pdbx_strand_id
1 'polypeptide(L)'
;RLRFCGAVVGRENFLLGPGESKTLTFTVRGERTGPNPVEVDGLKACLWVINSGEKSGGAVSELAVLRVGTAVDLDVETPTVLRISFNPARDAENEAIEILEFERCPENVRRAPGVVRSYISISLRRLPESDIENAVIWFRVGRSWLSRAGLSGGSVALHRYSWEREKWERVTTERIGGTDEFVYFAARPGSLSLFAISAEPAGPGWPIIAACAAACLVALLIVRAVVRPRMRSGGRKHLRRLSVLRSARSRHRCRKSSALFSPSSPADSPCRRPRP
;
A
#
# COMPACT_ATOMS: atom_id res chain seq x y z
N ARG A 1 -25.42 17.44 1.12
CA ARG A 1 -25.24 17.10 2.58
C ARG A 1 -23.82 17.46 3.00
N LEU A 2 -23.63 18.44 3.90
CA LEU A 2 -22.32 18.87 4.37
C LEU A 2 -21.87 18.11 5.63
N ARG A 3 -20.62 17.59 5.63
CA ARG A 3 -20.02 16.90 6.78
C ARG A 3 -18.62 17.45 7.01
N PHE A 4 -18.33 17.91 8.23
CA PHE A 4 -16.96 18.20 8.70
C PHE A 4 -16.63 17.20 9.80
N CYS A 5 -15.65 16.32 9.57
CA CYS A 5 -15.23 15.36 10.58
C CYS A 5 -14.15 15.98 11.49
N GLY A 6 -14.48 16.28 12.75
CA GLY A 6 -13.49 16.40 13.83
C GLY A 6 -13.15 17.82 14.33
N ALA A 7 -13.20 18.86 13.49
CA ALA A 7 -12.82 20.23 13.88
C ALA A 7 -13.98 21.23 14.06
N VAL A 8 -15.22 20.85 13.72
CA VAL A 8 -16.38 21.75 13.74
C VAL A 8 -17.49 21.15 14.61
N VAL A 9 -18.06 21.98 15.48
CA VAL A 9 -19.25 21.63 16.27
C VAL A 9 -20.49 21.87 15.41
N GLY A 10 -21.02 20.82 14.78
CA GLY A 10 -22.35 20.86 14.16
C GLY A 10 -22.46 20.16 12.80
N ARG A 11 -23.70 19.83 12.44
CA ARG A 11 -24.10 19.35 11.12
C ARG A 11 -25.24 20.23 10.64
N GLU A 12 -25.07 20.87 9.50
CA GLU A 12 -26.15 21.63 8.85
C GLU A 12 -26.43 21.01 7.48
N ASN A 13 -27.70 20.70 7.21
CA ASN A 13 -28.14 20.29 5.88
C ASN A 13 -28.85 21.51 5.26
N PHE A 14 -28.52 21.81 4.02
CA PHE A 14 -29.19 22.81 3.21
C PHE A 14 -29.44 22.20 1.83
N LEU A 15 -30.55 22.57 1.21
CA LEU A 15 -30.84 22.32 -0.20
C LEU A 15 -30.57 23.62 -0.94
N LEU A 16 -29.81 23.56 -2.03
CA LEU A 16 -29.62 24.69 -2.93
C LEU A 16 -30.41 24.43 -4.20
N GLY A 17 -31.25 25.38 -4.60
CA GLY A 17 -31.85 25.43 -5.92
C GLY A 17 -30.82 25.79 -7.00
N PRO A 18 -31.17 25.66 -8.29
CA PRO A 18 -30.32 26.08 -9.40
C PRO A 18 -29.93 27.56 -9.28
N GLY A 19 -28.63 27.85 -9.22
CA GLY A 19 -28.08 29.20 -9.09
C GLY A 19 -28.02 29.74 -7.65
N GLU A 20 -28.46 28.98 -6.65
CA GLU A 20 -28.33 29.38 -5.24
C GLU A 20 -26.92 29.07 -4.70
N SER A 21 -26.38 30.03 -3.94
CA SER A 21 -25.13 29.88 -3.19
C SER A 21 -25.37 30.16 -1.71
N LYS A 22 -24.73 29.40 -0.82
CA LYS A 22 -24.77 29.65 0.62
C LYS A 22 -23.35 29.64 1.19
N THR A 23 -22.97 30.71 1.86
CA THR A 23 -21.70 30.79 2.60
C THR A 23 -21.88 30.14 3.97
N LEU A 24 -20.95 29.27 4.34
CA LEU A 24 -20.93 28.60 5.64
C LEU A 24 -19.72 29.05 6.41
N THR A 25 -19.96 29.59 7.59
CA THR A 25 -18.90 29.98 8.52
C THR A 25 -18.89 28.98 9.67
N PHE A 26 -17.73 28.39 9.93
CA PHE A 26 -17.51 27.56 11.10
C PHE A 26 -16.31 28.10 11.89
N THR A 27 -16.38 27.93 13.20
CA THR A 27 -15.25 28.19 14.08
C THR A 27 -14.60 26.85 14.40
N VAL A 28 -13.33 26.71 14.00
CA VAL A 28 -12.51 25.57 14.42
C VAL A 28 -12.29 25.70 15.93
N ARG A 29 -12.80 24.75 16.72
CA ARG A 29 -12.55 24.69 18.17
C ARG A 29 -11.38 23.76 18.46
N GLY A 30 -10.28 24.33 18.93
CA GLY A 30 -9.13 23.61 19.48
C GLY A 30 -7.89 23.60 18.59
N GLU A 31 -6.76 23.24 19.19
CA GLU A 31 -5.43 23.10 18.58
C GLU A 31 -5.30 21.90 17.61
N ARG A 32 -6.42 21.26 17.27
CA ARG A 32 -6.43 20.01 16.49
C ARG A 32 -6.13 20.31 15.02
N THR A 33 -4.94 19.92 14.60
CA THR A 33 -4.49 20.03 13.22
C THR A 33 -4.92 18.81 12.41
N GLY A 34 -4.68 18.83 11.10
CA GLY A 34 -4.93 17.73 10.19
C GLY A 34 -6.09 17.96 9.22
N PRO A 35 -6.36 16.94 8.39
CA PRO A 35 -7.37 16.98 7.35
C PRO A 35 -8.78 16.82 7.93
N ASN A 36 -9.67 17.70 7.49
CA ASN A 36 -11.09 17.68 7.79
C ASN A 36 -11.84 17.47 6.48
N PRO A 37 -12.26 16.23 6.17
CA PRO A 37 -13.00 15.97 4.94
C PRO A 37 -14.32 16.75 4.97
N VAL A 38 -14.63 17.35 3.83
CA VAL A 38 -15.83 18.13 3.52
C VAL A 38 -16.52 17.45 2.34
N GLU A 39 -17.82 17.21 2.43
CA GLU A 39 -18.61 16.66 1.33
C GLU A 39 -19.75 17.63 0.97
N VAL A 40 -19.99 17.90 -0.32
CA VAL A 40 -21.15 18.66 -0.82
C VAL A 40 -21.71 17.89 -2.01
N ASP A 41 -22.90 17.32 -1.85
CA ASP A 41 -23.62 16.56 -2.88
C ASP A 41 -22.75 15.51 -3.60
N GLY A 42 -22.00 14.75 -2.81
CA GLY A 42 -21.09 13.70 -3.29
C GLY A 42 -19.71 14.19 -3.69
N LEU A 43 -19.51 15.50 -3.90
CA LEU A 43 -18.19 16.10 -4.10
C LEU A 43 -17.46 16.16 -2.78
N LYS A 44 -16.25 15.58 -2.71
CA LYS A 44 -15.43 15.53 -1.50
C LYS A 44 -14.18 16.38 -1.68
N ALA A 45 -13.86 17.17 -0.66
CA ALA A 45 -12.63 17.91 -0.52
C ALA A 45 -12.07 17.73 0.90
N CYS A 46 -10.81 18.10 1.15
CA CYS A 46 -10.25 18.14 2.49
C CYS A 46 -9.86 19.56 2.85
N LEU A 47 -10.38 20.05 3.97
CA LEU A 47 -9.88 21.26 4.61
C LEU A 47 -8.74 20.90 5.56
N TRP A 48 -7.55 21.43 5.32
CA TRP A 48 -6.42 21.22 6.21
C TRP A 48 -6.36 22.32 7.27
N VAL A 49 -6.44 21.93 8.55
CA VAL A 49 -6.09 22.81 9.66
C VAL A 49 -4.63 22.54 10.00
N ILE A 50 -3.75 23.52 9.87
CA ILE A 50 -2.31 23.31 10.01
C ILE A 50 -1.80 24.19 11.15
N ASN A 51 -1.01 23.61 12.06
CA ASN A 51 -0.13 24.40 12.91
C ASN A 51 1.17 24.61 12.14
N SER A 52 1.59 25.86 11.95
CA SER A 52 2.76 26.20 11.13
C SER A 52 4.05 25.50 11.60
N GLY A 53 4.14 25.09 12.86
CA GLY A 53 5.25 24.30 13.40
C GLY A 53 5.27 22.80 13.02
N GLU A 54 4.17 22.26 12.46
CA GLU A 54 4.08 20.83 12.08
C GLU A 54 4.32 20.58 10.58
N LYS A 55 4.27 21.63 9.77
CA LYS A 55 4.57 21.57 8.33
C LYS A 55 6.09 21.47 8.14
N SER A 56 6.55 20.42 7.46
CA SER A 56 7.97 20.24 7.13
C SER A 56 8.34 20.81 5.77
N GLY A 57 7.34 21.17 4.96
CA GLY A 57 7.53 21.76 3.64
C GLY A 57 6.21 21.87 2.88
N GLY A 58 6.26 22.41 1.68
CA GLY A 58 5.12 22.49 0.78
C GLY A 58 5.31 23.54 -0.29
N ALA A 59 4.47 23.50 -1.31
CA ALA A 59 4.52 24.40 -2.46
C ALA A 59 3.09 24.70 -2.92
N VAL A 60 2.94 25.85 -3.58
CA VAL A 60 1.73 26.20 -4.32
C VAL A 60 2.17 26.63 -5.71
N SER A 61 1.54 26.08 -6.73
CA SER A 61 1.77 26.48 -8.13
C SER A 61 0.46 26.84 -8.79
N GLU A 62 0.39 28.05 -9.34
CA GLU A 62 -0.77 28.55 -10.05
C GLU A 62 -0.83 27.94 -11.47
N LEU A 63 -2.04 27.54 -11.88
CA LEU A 63 -2.34 26.85 -13.12
C LEU A 63 -3.42 27.64 -13.87
N ALA A 64 -2.97 28.44 -14.84
CA ALA A 64 -3.84 29.38 -15.54
C ALA A 64 -5.00 28.69 -16.26
N VAL A 65 -4.73 27.58 -16.97
CA VAL A 65 -5.73 26.84 -17.74
C VAL A 65 -5.40 25.35 -17.70
N LEU A 66 -6.42 24.54 -17.41
CA LEU A 66 -6.44 23.09 -17.47
C LEU A 66 -7.42 22.67 -18.56
N ARG A 67 -6.98 21.81 -19.47
CA ARG A 67 -7.81 21.30 -20.58
C ARG A 67 -7.85 19.79 -20.58
N VAL A 68 -9.03 19.22 -20.78
CA VAL A 68 -9.18 17.78 -20.98
C VAL A 68 -8.29 17.30 -22.12
N GLY A 69 -7.65 16.15 -21.93
CA GLY A 69 -6.72 15.57 -22.90
C GLY A 69 -5.32 16.20 -22.93
N THR A 70 -5.09 17.29 -22.18
CA THR A 70 -3.76 17.89 -22.03
C THR A 70 -3.19 17.50 -20.66
N ALA A 71 -2.07 16.78 -20.64
CA ALA A 71 -1.40 16.46 -19.39
C ALA A 71 -0.80 17.72 -18.75
N VAL A 72 -1.06 17.89 -17.46
CA VAL A 72 -0.35 18.84 -16.62
C VAL A 72 0.94 18.18 -16.17
N ASP A 73 2.02 18.94 -16.15
CA ASP A 73 3.34 18.43 -15.83
C ASP A 73 4.17 19.53 -15.16
N LEU A 74 4.49 19.32 -13.88
CA LEU A 74 4.97 20.38 -12.99
C LEU A 74 6.15 19.84 -12.18
N ASP A 75 7.31 20.49 -12.33
CA ASP A 75 8.39 20.37 -11.35
C ASP A 75 8.01 21.18 -10.11
N VAL A 76 8.33 20.64 -8.94
CA VAL A 76 7.91 21.22 -7.66
C VAL A 76 9.10 21.42 -6.75
N GLU A 77 9.17 22.60 -6.12
CA GLU A 77 10.19 22.93 -5.14
C GLU A 77 9.79 22.49 -3.74
N THR A 78 9.87 21.18 -3.45
CA THR A 78 9.72 20.67 -2.08
C THR A 78 10.88 19.76 -1.65
N PRO A 79 11.03 19.47 -0.35
CA PRO A 79 12.08 18.56 0.11
C PRO A 79 11.95 17.14 -0.47
N THR A 80 10.72 16.65 -0.66
CA THR A 80 10.44 15.25 -0.98
C THR A 80 9.91 15.02 -2.39
N VAL A 81 8.92 15.80 -2.80
CA VAL A 81 8.30 15.70 -4.14
C VAL A 81 9.15 16.48 -5.14
N LEU A 82 9.41 15.87 -6.29
CA LEU A 82 10.22 16.47 -7.35
C LEU A 82 9.35 16.98 -8.49
N ARG A 83 8.36 16.17 -8.87
CA ARG A 83 7.52 16.42 -10.03
C ARG A 83 6.17 15.73 -9.88
N ILE A 84 5.15 16.33 -10.44
CA ILE A 84 3.79 15.79 -10.49
C ILE A 84 3.28 15.94 -11.92
N SER A 85 2.65 14.88 -12.43
CA SER A 85 1.91 14.93 -13.68
C SER A 85 0.53 14.32 -13.50
N PHE A 86 -0.48 14.84 -14.20
CA PHE A 86 -1.84 14.32 -14.18
C PHE A 86 -2.63 14.79 -15.41
N ASN A 87 -3.76 14.15 -15.68
CA ASN A 87 -4.74 14.58 -16.68
C ASN A 87 -6.00 15.12 -15.98
N PRO A 88 -6.45 16.34 -16.31
CA PRO A 88 -7.75 16.82 -15.86
C PRO A 88 -8.87 16.13 -16.66
N ALA A 89 -9.91 15.68 -15.97
CA ALA A 89 -11.12 15.12 -16.57
C ALA A 89 -12.17 16.19 -16.92
N ARG A 90 -11.96 17.43 -16.47
CA ARG A 90 -12.75 18.61 -16.86
C ARG A 90 -11.86 19.83 -17.05
N ASP A 91 -12.31 20.74 -17.91
CA ASP A 91 -11.66 22.04 -18.08
C ASP A 91 -11.76 22.88 -16.81
N ALA A 92 -10.71 23.64 -16.50
CA ALA A 92 -10.70 24.60 -15.41
C ALA A 92 -9.74 25.75 -15.73
N GLU A 93 -9.99 26.91 -15.16
CA GLU A 93 -9.13 28.08 -15.30
C GLU A 93 -8.79 28.62 -13.91
N ASN A 94 -7.69 29.37 -13.80
CA ASN A 94 -7.17 30.03 -12.60
C ASN A 94 -6.94 29.09 -11.39
N GLU A 95 -6.69 27.81 -11.66
CA GLU A 95 -6.57 26.76 -10.65
C GLU A 95 -5.23 26.89 -9.90
N ALA A 96 -5.07 26.23 -8.75
CA ALA A 96 -3.75 26.05 -8.16
C ALA A 96 -3.60 24.65 -7.58
N ILE A 97 -2.41 24.07 -7.75
CA ILE A 97 -2.02 22.86 -7.03
C ILE A 97 -1.35 23.25 -5.72
N GLU A 98 -1.79 22.64 -4.63
CA GLU A 98 -1.24 22.81 -3.30
C GLU A 98 -0.64 21.49 -2.81
N ILE A 99 0.58 21.60 -2.29
CA ILE A 99 1.35 20.48 -1.75
C ILE A 99 1.75 20.83 -0.32
N LEU A 100 1.44 19.93 0.61
CA LEU A 100 1.78 20.06 2.03
C LEU A 100 2.54 18.82 2.47
N GLU A 101 3.72 19.00 3.06
CA GLU A 101 4.53 17.91 3.61
C GLU A 101 4.54 17.96 5.14
N PHE A 102 4.43 16.79 5.75
CA PHE A 102 4.47 16.57 7.20
C PHE A 102 5.41 15.43 7.55
N GLU A 103 6.21 15.59 8.61
CA GLU A 103 7.04 14.50 9.13
C GLU A 103 6.25 13.54 10.02
N ARG A 104 5.15 14.02 10.61
CA ARG A 104 4.29 13.25 11.51
C ARG A 104 2.97 12.94 10.84
N CYS A 105 2.34 11.86 11.30
CA CYS A 105 0.99 11.51 10.88
C CYS A 105 0.05 12.66 11.26
N PRO A 106 -0.68 13.26 10.29
CA PRO A 106 -1.71 14.24 10.61
C PRO A 106 -2.75 13.64 11.57
N GLU A 107 -3.35 14.47 12.43
CA GLU A 107 -4.41 13.96 13.30
C GLU A 107 -5.61 13.47 12.47
N ASN A 108 -6.43 12.61 13.07
CA ASN A 108 -7.63 12.03 12.44
C ASN A 108 -7.37 11.16 11.19
N VAL A 109 -6.11 10.83 10.93
CA VAL A 109 -5.71 9.86 9.91
C VAL A 109 -5.05 8.67 10.60
N ARG A 110 -5.40 7.45 10.18
CA ARG A 110 -4.67 6.26 10.65
C ARG A 110 -3.21 6.33 10.18
N ARG A 111 -2.27 5.78 10.93
CA ARG A 111 -0.87 5.70 10.44
C ARG A 111 -0.78 4.81 9.22
N ALA A 112 0.05 5.21 8.25
CA ALA A 112 0.35 4.38 7.09
C ALA A 112 1.19 3.15 7.49
N PRO A 113 1.11 2.03 6.73
CA PRO A 113 1.95 0.86 6.95
C PRO A 113 3.44 1.15 6.76
N GLY A 114 4.28 0.37 7.45
CA GLY A 114 5.74 0.48 7.38
C GLY A 114 6.33 1.62 8.22
N VAL A 115 7.63 1.87 8.03
CA VAL A 115 8.32 3.00 8.64
C VAL A 115 8.14 4.21 7.74
N VAL A 116 7.33 5.18 8.19
CA VAL A 116 6.95 6.35 7.38
C VAL A 116 8.04 7.41 7.43
N ARG A 117 8.43 7.92 6.26
CA ARG A 117 9.34 9.07 6.10
C ARG A 117 8.59 10.39 6.19
N SER A 118 7.48 10.49 5.48
CA SER A 118 6.70 11.72 5.36
C SER A 118 5.28 11.40 4.92
N TYR A 119 4.38 12.32 5.26
CA TYR A 119 3.03 12.42 4.75
C TYR A 119 2.95 13.62 3.82
N ILE A 120 2.23 13.50 2.71
CA ILE A 120 2.17 14.51 1.66
C ILE A 120 0.71 14.67 1.24
N SER A 121 0.12 15.85 1.43
CA SER A 121 -1.15 16.18 0.80
C SER A 121 -0.90 16.84 -0.54
N ILE A 122 -1.60 16.39 -1.58
CA ILE A 122 -1.59 17.03 -2.89
C ILE A 122 -3.04 17.22 -3.32
N SER A 123 -3.42 18.46 -3.60
CA SER A 123 -4.80 18.81 -3.98
C SER A 123 -4.82 19.99 -4.94
N LEU A 124 -5.89 20.10 -5.73
CA LEU A 124 -6.22 21.32 -6.46
C LEU A 124 -7.22 22.14 -5.65
N ARG A 125 -7.17 23.47 -5.77
CA ARG A 125 -8.05 24.37 -5.00
C ARG A 125 -9.52 24.23 -5.38
N ARG A 126 -9.84 24.02 -6.66
CA ARG A 126 -11.23 24.02 -7.16
C ARG A 126 -11.64 22.76 -7.89
N LEU A 127 -10.70 21.98 -8.42
CA LEU A 127 -10.97 20.65 -8.96
C LEU A 127 -10.96 19.58 -7.86
N PRO A 128 -12.03 18.77 -7.73
CA PRO A 128 -12.04 17.62 -6.82
C PRO A 128 -11.10 16.51 -7.34
N GLU A 129 -10.65 15.64 -6.43
CA GLU A 129 -9.78 14.49 -6.78
C GLU A 129 -10.41 13.56 -7.83
N SER A 130 -11.74 13.50 -7.93
CA SER A 130 -12.47 12.69 -8.92
C SER A 130 -12.27 13.16 -10.35
N ASP A 131 -11.88 14.42 -10.54
CA ASP A 131 -11.70 15.02 -11.86
C ASP A 131 -10.22 14.98 -12.30
N ILE A 132 -9.44 14.10 -11.66
CA ILE A 132 -8.01 13.94 -11.91
C ILE A 132 -7.71 12.48 -12.21
N GLU A 133 -7.09 12.26 -13.35
CA GLU A 133 -6.74 10.95 -13.88
C GLU A 133 -5.25 10.83 -14.13
N ASN A 134 -4.77 9.59 -14.24
CA ASN A 134 -3.39 9.24 -14.59
C ASN A 134 -2.33 9.99 -13.78
N ALA A 135 -2.63 10.30 -12.52
CA ALA A 135 -1.67 11.01 -11.67
C ALA A 135 -0.39 10.17 -11.48
N VAL A 136 0.75 10.81 -11.66
CA VAL A 136 2.09 10.27 -11.41
C VAL A 136 2.86 11.23 -10.53
N ILE A 137 3.52 10.69 -9.50
CA ILE A 137 4.29 11.46 -8.53
C ILE A 137 5.73 10.96 -8.54
N TRP A 138 6.67 11.86 -8.79
CA TRP A 138 8.09 11.61 -8.66
C TRP A 138 8.58 12.18 -7.34
N PHE A 139 9.25 11.35 -6.55
CA PHE A 139 9.73 11.74 -5.24
C PHE A 139 11.10 11.12 -4.95
N ARG A 140 11.77 11.69 -3.95
CA ARG A 140 13.07 11.21 -3.49
C ARG A 140 13.04 10.79 -2.03
N VAL A 141 13.89 9.84 -1.68
CA VAL A 141 14.14 9.44 -0.29
C VAL A 141 15.63 9.51 -0.01
N GLY A 142 15.99 10.18 1.08
CA GLY A 142 17.38 10.29 1.51
C GLY A 142 17.94 8.93 1.97
N ARG A 143 19.12 8.57 1.46
CA ARG A 143 19.81 7.33 1.84
C ARG A 143 20.20 7.31 3.31
N SER A 144 20.51 8.47 3.90
CA SER A 144 20.76 8.60 5.33
C SER A 144 19.55 8.23 6.19
N TRP A 145 18.33 8.53 5.74
CA TRP A 145 17.10 8.10 6.41
C TRP A 145 16.92 6.58 6.30
N LEU A 146 17.08 6.03 5.09
CA LEU A 146 17.00 4.57 4.86
C LEU A 146 18.01 3.82 5.74
N SER A 147 19.25 4.30 5.80
CA SER A 147 20.30 3.69 6.61
C SER A 147 20.00 3.76 8.11
N ARG A 148 19.58 4.93 8.62
CA ARG A 148 19.21 5.09 10.05
C ARG A 148 18.00 4.24 10.44
N ALA A 149 17.08 4.02 9.51
CA ALA A 149 15.93 3.15 9.72
C ALA A 149 16.26 1.64 9.57
N GLY A 150 17.47 1.28 9.12
CA GLY A 150 17.84 -0.11 8.84
C GLY A 150 17.19 -0.68 7.56
N LEU A 151 16.81 0.19 6.63
CA LEU A 151 15.98 -0.11 5.44
C LEU A 151 16.74 0.07 4.12
N SER A 152 18.08 0.05 4.13
CA SER A 152 18.90 0.26 2.92
C SER A 152 18.65 -0.79 1.81
N GLY A 153 18.27 -2.01 2.18
CA GLY A 153 17.80 -3.05 1.24
C GLY A 153 16.28 -3.14 1.14
N GLY A 154 15.56 -2.27 1.83
CA GLY A 154 14.10 -2.31 1.95
C GLY A 154 13.36 -1.91 0.68
N SER A 155 12.06 -2.17 0.67
CA SER A 155 11.17 -1.66 -0.36
C SER A 155 10.55 -0.34 0.10
N VAL A 156 10.68 0.71 -0.72
CA VAL A 156 9.99 1.99 -0.53
C VAL A 156 8.68 1.94 -1.31
N ALA A 157 7.61 2.46 -0.72
CA ALA A 157 6.33 2.60 -1.37
C ALA A 157 5.67 3.93 -1.06
N LEU A 158 4.90 4.42 -2.03
CA LEU A 158 3.89 5.43 -1.80
C LEU A 158 2.57 4.73 -1.41
N HIS A 159 1.90 5.24 -0.39
CA HIS A 159 0.55 4.85 -0.02
C HIS A 159 -0.39 6.02 -0.28
N ARG A 160 -1.57 5.77 -0.84
CA ARG A 160 -2.65 6.73 -1.01
C ARG A 160 -3.71 6.48 0.06
N TYR A 161 -4.17 7.52 0.75
CA TYR A 161 -5.25 7.42 1.70
C TYR A 161 -6.61 7.43 0.98
N SER A 162 -7.45 6.44 1.25
CA SER A 162 -8.84 6.42 0.81
C SER A 162 -9.72 6.98 1.94
N TRP A 163 -10.23 8.19 1.74
CA TRP A 163 -11.17 8.83 2.66
C TRP A 163 -12.48 8.05 2.83
N GLU A 164 -12.96 7.41 1.77
CA GLU A 164 -14.18 6.61 1.79
C GLU A 164 -14.03 5.35 2.64
N ARG A 165 -12.87 4.69 2.57
CA ARG A 165 -12.62 3.41 3.23
C ARG A 165 -11.81 3.54 4.51
N GLU A 166 -11.41 4.77 4.86
CA GLU A 166 -10.55 5.10 6.01
C GLU A 166 -9.30 4.20 6.10
N LYS A 167 -8.66 3.98 4.94
CA LYS A 167 -7.54 3.03 4.81
C LYS A 167 -6.48 3.54 3.84
N TRP A 168 -5.26 3.09 4.07
CA TRP A 168 -4.14 3.28 3.15
C TRP A 168 -4.14 2.18 2.09
N GLU A 169 -4.00 2.59 0.84
CA GLU A 169 -3.86 1.71 -0.31
C GLU A 169 -2.43 1.86 -0.86
N ARG A 170 -1.71 0.75 -1.00
CA ARG A 170 -0.34 0.78 -1.55
C ARG A 170 -0.41 1.10 -3.03
N VAL A 171 0.40 2.05 -3.47
CA VAL A 171 0.49 2.50 -4.85
C VAL A 171 1.67 1.80 -5.53
N THR A 172 1.50 1.44 -6.80
CA THR A 172 2.59 0.94 -7.64
C THR A 172 3.71 1.98 -7.68
N THR A 173 4.84 1.62 -7.08
CA THR A 173 6.00 2.49 -6.89
C THR A 173 7.22 1.82 -7.51
N GLU A 174 7.91 2.54 -8.38
CA GLU A 174 9.06 2.08 -9.13
C GLU A 174 10.29 2.91 -8.76
N ARG A 175 11.42 2.26 -8.51
CA ARG A 175 12.70 2.95 -8.35
C ARG A 175 13.24 3.30 -9.74
N ILE A 176 13.43 4.59 -9.99
CA ILE A 176 13.85 5.11 -11.30
C ILE A 176 15.31 5.56 -11.35
N GLY A 177 16.01 5.56 -10.20
CA GLY A 177 17.41 5.93 -10.13
C GLY A 177 17.85 6.36 -8.73
N GLY A 178 18.91 7.16 -8.67
CA GLY A 178 19.40 7.78 -7.45
C GLY A 178 20.77 8.39 -7.62
N THR A 179 21.18 9.15 -6.61
CA THR A 179 22.52 9.70 -6.43
C THR A 179 23.17 9.05 -5.20
N ASP A 180 24.29 9.58 -4.73
CA ASP A 180 24.92 9.19 -3.46
C ASP A 180 24.12 9.64 -2.23
N GLU A 181 23.25 10.64 -2.40
CA GLU A 181 22.45 11.21 -1.32
C GLU A 181 21.02 10.68 -1.32
N PHE A 182 20.43 10.47 -2.50
CA PHE A 182 19.01 10.17 -2.65
C PHE A 182 18.75 8.92 -3.51
N VAL A 183 17.60 8.30 -3.28
CA VAL A 183 16.99 7.31 -4.17
C VAL A 183 15.73 7.93 -4.77
N TYR A 184 15.56 7.79 -6.09
CA TYR A 184 14.44 8.39 -6.83
C TYR A 184 13.39 7.36 -7.20
N PHE A 185 12.12 7.75 -7.08
CA PHE A 185 10.97 6.90 -7.32
C PHE A 185 9.92 7.60 -8.18
N ALA A 186 9.16 6.81 -8.92
CA ALA A 186 7.93 7.21 -9.58
C ALA A 186 6.78 6.33 -9.08
N ALA A 187 5.66 6.94 -8.68
CA ALA A 187 4.47 6.24 -8.23
C ALA A 187 3.25 6.66 -9.05
N ARG A 188 2.34 5.72 -9.33
CA ARG A 188 1.15 5.94 -10.19
C ARG A 188 -0.14 5.75 -9.39
N PRO A 189 -0.54 6.72 -8.55
CA PRO A 189 -1.76 6.62 -7.74
C PRO A 189 -3.06 6.73 -8.52
N GLY A 190 -3.02 7.21 -9.77
CA GLY A 190 -4.21 7.40 -10.61
C GLY A 190 -4.94 8.71 -10.32
N SER A 191 -5.04 9.12 -9.05
CA SER A 191 -5.57 10.42 -8.64
C SER A 191 -4.71 11.06 -7.54
N LEU A 192 -4.95 12.35 -7.26
CA LEU A 192 -4.35 13.06 -6.11
C LEU A 192 -5.05 12.68 -4.81
N SER A 193 -4.39 12.88 -3.66
CA SER A 193 -4.96 12.72 -2.31
C SER A 193 -3.93 13.08 -1.20
N LEU A 194 -4.18 12.58 0.01
CA LEU A 194 -3.18 12.40 1.05
C LEU A 194 -2.36 11.13 0.78
N PHE A 195 -1.04 11.27 0.85
CA PHE A 195 -0.07 10.21 0.63
C PHE A 195 0.84 10.02 1.84
N ALA A 196 1.45 8.84 1.92
CA ALA A 196 2.54 8.55 2.84
C ALA A 196 3.66 7.82 2.09
N ILE A 197 4.90 8.25 2.28
CA ILE A 197 6.07 7.53 1.81
C ILE A 197 6.57 6.68 2.96
N SER A 198 6.60 5.37 2.78
CA SER A 198 7.11 4.45 3.79
C SER A 198 8.11 3.47 3.20
N ALA A 199 8.88 2.87 4.08
CA ALA A 199 9.77 1.78 3.75
C ALA A 199 9.52 0.58 4.68
N GLU A 200 9.69 -0.60 4.11
CA GLU A 200 9.63 -1.88 4.82
C GLU A 200 10.92 -2.63 4.58
N PRO A 201 11.38 -3.46 5.54
CA PRO A 201 12.53 -4.33 5.31
C PRO A 201 12.35 -5.12 4.02
N ALA A 202 13.46 -5.50 3.37
CA ALA A 202 13.37 -6.51 2.33
C ALA A 202 12.62 -7.70 2.94
N GLY A 203 11.47 -8.07 2.36
CA GLY A 203 10.79 -9.29 2.80
C GLY A 203 11.82 -10.42 2.81
N PRO A 204 11.70 -11.42 3.70
CA PRO A 204 12.65 -12.52 3.72
C PRO A 204 12.67 -13.13 2.32
N GLY A 205 13.72 -12.83 1.57
CA GLY A 205 14.06 -13.56 0.36
C GLY A 205 14.29 -14.98 0.83
N TRP A 206 13.30 -15.85 0.65
CA TRP A 206 13.47 -17.26 0.95
C TRP A 206 14.68 -17.77 0.13
N PRO A 207 15.53 -18.65 0.72
CA PRO A 207 15.13 -19.73 1.61
C PRO A 207 15.87 -19.76 2.95
N ILE A 208 15.25 -19.25 4.02
CA ILE A 208 15.55 -19.73 5.39
C ILE A 208 14.74 -21.01 5.63
N ILE A 209 15.04 -22.06 4.85
CA ILE A 209 14.79 -23.46 5.27
C ILE A 209 16.12 -24.23 5.35
N ALA A 210 17.26 -23.66 4.92
CA ALA A 210 18.55 -24.34 5.04
C ALA A 210 19.24 -24.19 6.41
N ALA A 211 18.97 -23.12 7.18
CA ALA A 211 19.72 -22.86 8.42
C ALA A 211 19.15 -23.55 9.68
N CYS A 212 17.86 -23.91 9.72
CA CYS A 212 17.27 -24.57 10.91
C CYS A 212 17.40 -26.10 10.89
N ALA A 213 17.68 -26.72 9.74
CA ALA A 213 17.88 -28.18 9.67
C ALA A 213 19.26 -28.63 10.21
N ALA A 214 20.30 -27.79 10.11
CA ALA A 214 21.63 -28.13 10.60
C ALA A 214 21.74 -28.08 12.13
N ALA A 215 21.05 -27.15 12.80
CA ALA A 215 21.04 -27.07 14.27
C ALA A 215 20.24 -28.22 14.92
N CYS A 216 19.14 -28.68 14.29
CA CYS A 216 18.36 -29.82 14.80
C CYS A 216 19.06 -31.19 14.65
N LEU A 217 19.88 -31.39 13.61
CA LEU A 217 20.60 -32.66 13.42
C LEU A 217 21.75 -32.86 14.43
N VAL A 218 22.42 -31.79 14.87
CA VAL A 218 23.49 -31.89 15.89
C VAL A 218 22.90 -32.23 17.27
N ALA A 219 21.76 -31.65 17.65
CA ALA A 219 21.09 -31.98 18.91
C ALA A 219 20.59 -33.45 18.96
N LEU A 220 20.12 -34.01 17.84
CA LEU A 220 19.67 -35.40 17.75
C LEU A 220 20.81 -36.43 17.82
N LEU A 221 22.04 -36.07 17.42
CA LEU A 221 23.21 -36.93 17.56
C LEU A 221 23.76 -36.95 19.00
N ILE A 222 23.70 -35.83 19.72
CA ILE A 222 24.15 -35.75 21.12
C ILE A 222 23.25 -36.61 22.03
N VAL A 223 21.92 -36.59 21.83
CA VAL A 223 20.99 -37.41 22.63
C VAL A 223 21.20 -38.92 22.41
N ARG A 224 21.52 -39.35 21.18
CA ARG A 224 21.78 -40.78 20.88
C ARG A 224 23.13 -41.28 21.41
N ALA A 225 24.11 -40.41 21.63
CA ALA A 225 25.40 -40.79 22.21
C ALA A 225 25.34 -40.94 23.74
N VAL A 226 24.53 -40.12 24.42
CA VAL A 226 24.41 -40.12 25.89
C VAL A 226 23.48 -41.24 26.39
N VAL A 227 22.44 -41.60 25.65
CA VAL A 227 21.48 -42.65 26.03
C VAL A 227 21.84 -43.99 25.35
N ARG A 228 23.05 -44.50 25.59
CA ARG A 228 23.30 -45.95 25.42
C ARG A 228 23.06 -46.64 26.76
N PRO A 229 22.00 -47.46 26.91
CA PRO A 229 21.84 -48.25 28.12
C PRO A 229 22.94 -49.31 28.15
N ARG A 230 23.68 -49.32 29.26
CA ARG A 230 24.72 -50.28 29.61
C ARG A 230 24.08 -51.65 29.83
N MET A 231 23.84 -52.40 28.75
CA MET A 231 23.32 -53.77 28.86
C MET A 231 24.41 -54.71 29.38
N ARG A 232 24.05 -55.30 30.50
CA ARG A 232 24.76 -56.23 31.38
C ARG A 232 25.09 -57.53 30.63
N SER A 233 26.31 -58.02 30.81
CA SER A 233 26.83 -59.27 30.25
C SER A 233 25.97 -60.49 30.59
N GLY A 234 25.70 -61.31 29.57
CA GLY A 234 24.86 -62.50 29.65
C GLY A 234 25.45 -63.66 30.46
N GLY A 235 24.56 -64.36 31.16
CA GLY A 235 24.72 -65.74 31.59
C GLY A 235 23.97 -66.66 30.62
N ARG A 236 24.69 -67.66 30.10
CA ARG A 236 24.16 -68.76 29.27
C ARG A 236 23.28 -69.72 30.07
N LYS A 237 22.27 -70.28 29.38
CA LYS A 237 21.73 -71.67 29.36
C LYS A 237 20.29 -71.57 28.79
N HIS A 238 19.68 -72.45 28.02
CA HIS A 238 20.01 -73.59 27.13
C HIS A 238 18.64 -74.10 26.62
N LEU A 239 18.48 -74.43 25.31
CA LEU A 239 17.48 -75.36 24.71
C LEU A 239 15.98 -74.92 24.76
N ARG A 240 15.11 -75.12 23.76
CA ARG A 240 14.92 -76.20 22.78
C ARG A 240 14.27 -75.72 21.46
N ARG A 241 14.50 -76.53 20.42
CA ARG A 241 13.85 -76.58 19.08
C ARG A 241 12.31 -76.68 19.15
N LEU A 242 11.62 -76.16 18.13
CA LEU A 242 10.95 -76.98 17.09
C LEU A 242 10.37 -76.13 15.96
N SER A 243 10.61 -76.63 14.75
CA SER A 243 10.17 -76.23 13.42
C SER A 243 8.69 -76.46 13.17
N VAL A 244 8.00 -75.59 12.39
CA VAL A 244 6.95 -75.98 11.43
C VAL A 244 6.87 -74.94 10.28
N LEU A 245 7.01 -75.44 9.05
CA LEU A 245 6.71 -74.80 7.77
C LEU A 245 5.20 -74.66 7.56
N ARG A 246 4.72 -73.60 6.88
CA ARG A 246 3.72 -73.74 5.81
C ARG A 246 3.57 -72.48 4.96
N SER A 247 3.56 -72.73 3.66
CA SER A 247 3.38 -71.79 2.56
C SER A 247 1.90 -71.44 2.30
N ALA A 248 1.74 -70.36 1.53
CA ALA A 248 0.88 -70.22 0.35
C ALA A 248 -0.41 -69.37 0.44
N ARG A 249 -0.40 -68.37 -0.47
CA ARG A 249 -1.46 -67.93 -1.41
C ARG A 249 -2.84 -67.51 -0.89
N SER A 250 -3.23 -66.28 -1.23
CA SER A 250 -4.24 -65.95 -2.27
C SER A 250 -4.54 -64.44 -2.23
N ARG A 251 -4.27 -63.67 -3.31
CA ARG A 251 -5.25 -63.21 -4.32
C ARG A 251 -6.65 -62.90 -3.77
N HIS A 252 -7.07 -61.62 -3.81
CA HIS A 252 -8.27 -61.21 -4.56
C HIS A 252 -8.52 -59.68 -4.60
N ARG A 253 -8.76 -59.20 -5.83
CA ARG A 253 -9.82 -58.25 -6.30
C ARG A 253 -9.90 -56.85 -5.67
N CYS A 254 -9.70 -55.80 -6.46
CA CYS A 254 -10.63 -55.15 -7.41
C CYS A 254 -11.62 -54.16 -6.77
N ARG A 255 -11.47 -52.88 -7.10
CA ARG A 255 -12.45 -51.99 -7.77
C ARG A 255 -11.72 -50.65 -8.03
N LYS A 256 -11.59 -50.18 -9.27
CA LYS A 256 -12.56 -49.39 -10.09
C LYS A 256 -13.08 -48.18 -9.30
N SER A 257 -13.17 -46.96 -9.81
CA SER A 257 -13.29 -46.45 -11.19
C SER A 257 -13.02 -44.93 -11.10
N SER A 258 -12.25 -44.32 -12.01
CA SER A 258 -12.74 -43.61 -13.23
C SER A 258 -13.43 -42.29 -12.89
N ALA A 259 -12.80 -41.13 -13.12
CA ALA A 259 -12.57 -40.44 -14.40
C ALA A 259 -13.80 -39.63 -14.86
N LEU A 260 -13.50 -38.57 -15.63
CA LEU A 260 -14.31 -37.71 -16.52
C LEU A 260 -14.06 -36.23 -16.16
N PHE A 261 -13.75 -35.30 -17.06
CA PHE A 261 -13.42 -35.29 -18.48
C PHE A 261 -12.91 -33.85 -18.77
N SER A 262 -12.05 -33.67 -19.78
CA SER A 262 -11.42 -32.38 -20.17
C SER A 262 -12.25 -31.63 -21.25
N PRO A 263 -11.69 -30.75 -22.12
CA PRO A 263 -11.89 -29.29 -22.12
C PRO A 263 -12.44 -28.72 -23.46
N SER A 264 -12.67 -27.40 -23.56
CA SER A 264 -12.62 -26.68 -24.86
C SER A 264 -12.79 -25.15 -24.73
N SER A 265 -11.86 -24.41 -25.36
CA SER A 265 -12.01 -23.05 -25.94
C SER A 265 -12.27 -23.22 -27.47
N PRO A 266 -12.40 -22.22 -28.40
CA PRO A 266 -12.20 -20.75 -28.33
C PRO A 266 -13.16 -19.85 -29.18
N ALA A 267 -12.87 -18.53 -29.19
CA ALA A 267 -13.04 -17.46 -30.22
C ALA A 267 -14.41 -17.08 -30.85
N ASP A 268 -14.75 -15.78 -30.85
CA ASP A 268 -14.99 -14.97 -32.09
C ASP A 268 -15.31 -13.47 -31.82
N SER A 269 -14.77 -12.60 -32.68
CA SER A 269 -15.19 -11.20 -33.02
C SER A 269 -15.76 -11.23 -34.47
N PRO A 270 -16.18 -10.16 -35.23
CA PRO A 270 -16.09 -8.70 -35.05
C PRO A 270 -17.25 -7.79 -35.64
N CYS A 271 -17.08 -6.45 -35.56
CA CYS A 271 -17.54 -5.34 -36.45
C CYS A 271 -19.02 -5.01 -36.78
N ARG A 272 -19.45 -3.72 -36.60
CA ARG A 272 -19.94 -2.80 -37.68
C ARG A 272 -20.19 -1.34 -37.22
N ARG A 273 -20.16 -0.45 -38.23
CA ARG A 273 -20.01 1.04 -38.33
C ARG A 273 -21.23 1.93 -37.97
N PRO A 274 -21.07 3.28 -37.92
CA PRO A 274 -22.13 4.27 -37.68
C PRO A 274 -22.68 4.95 -38.97
N ARG A 275 -23.85 5.62 -38.88
CA ARG A 275 -24.40 6.72 -39.72
C ARG A 275 -25.69 7.30 -39.08
N PRO A 276 -26.22 8.47 -39.52
CA PRO A 276 -25.62 9.54 -40.33
C PRO A 276 -25.31 10.81 -39.53
#